data_AF-A0A0R1V654-F1
#
_entry.id   AF-A0A0R1V654-F1
#
_cell.length_a   1.000
_cell.length_b   1.000
_cell.length_c   1.000
_cell.angle_alpha   90.00
_cell.angle_beta   90.00
_cell.angle_gamma   90.00
#
_symmetry.space_group_name_H-M   'P 1'
#
loop_
_entity.id
_entity.type
_entity.pdbx_description
1 polymer ?
#
loop_
_entity_poly.entity_id
_entity_poly.type
_entity_poly.pdbx_seq_one_letter_code
_entity_poly.pdbx_strand_id
1 'polypeptide(L)' 'MNKRSVDTQKRIETALFQLMQVEKFDSISLTQIAKRAEVSRMSLYRNYKSKEDILKVIFQRLSGYRGSSS' A
#
# COMPACT_ATOMS: atom_id res chain seq x y z
N MET A 1 4.64 9.12 15.64
CA MET A 1 4.70 8.63 14.23
C MET A 1 6.15 8.42 13.85
N ASN A 2 6.57 7.19 13.53
CA ASN A 2 7.97 6.90 13.17
C ASN A 2 8.20 7.28 11.68
N LYS A 3 9.09 8.25 11.40
CA LYS A 3 9.35 8.78 10.04
C LYS A 3 9.64 7.66 9.02
N ARG A 4 10.33 6.60 9.45
CA ARG A 4 10.66 5.44 8.59
C ARG A 4 9.44 4.65 8.12
N SER A 5 8.38 4.58 8.93
CA SER A 5 7.15 3.86 8.56
C SER A 5 6.36 4.62 7.52
N VAL A 6 6.32 5.95 7.62
CA VAL A 6 5.60 6.82 6.67
C VAL A 6 6.23 6.77 5.28
N ASP A 7 7.57 6.78 5.21
CA ASP A 7 8.30 6.63 3.95
C ASP A 7 8.02 5.25 3.29
N THR A 8 8.07 4.19 4.10
CA THR A 8 7.74 2.83 3.63
C THR A 8 6.33 2.73 3.05
N GLN A 9 5.34 3.32 3.72
CA GLN A 9 3.94 3.33 3.26
C GLN A 9 3.81 4.03 1.91
N LYS A 10 4.39 5.23 1.76
CA LYS A 10 4.38 5.98 0.50
C LYS A 10 4.98 5.17 -0.64
N ARG A 11 6.13 4.53 -0.42
CA ARG A 11 6.79 3.68 -1.43
C ARG A 11 5.94 2.48 -1.84
N ILE A 12 5.29 1.83 -0.88
CA ILE A 12 4.35 0.71 -1.14
C ILE A 12 3.15 1.18 -1.97
N GLU A 13 2.56 2.32 -1.64
CA GLU A 13 1.41 2.89 -2.35
C GLU A 13 1.78 3.30 -3.78
N THR A 14 2.91 3.99 -3.97
CA THR A 14 3.42 4.34 -5.29
C THR A 14 3.71 3.09 -6.12
N ALA A 15 4.32 2.06 -5.53
CA ALA A 15 4.59 0.81 -6.22
C ALA A 15 3.32 0.11 -6.70
N LEU A 16 2.27 0.08 -5.87
CA LEU A 16 0.98 -0.48 -6.28
C LEU A 16 0.41 0.27 -7.50
N PHE A 17 0.40 1.61 -7.47
CA PHE A 17 -0.09 2.40 -8.60
C PHE A 17 0.73 2.18 -9.88
N GLN A 18 2.05 2.10 -9.78
CA GLN A 18 2.91 1.83 -10.93
C GLN A 18 2.70 0.41 -11.51
N LEU A 19 2.33 -0.56 -10.68
CA LEU A 19 2.00 -1.92 -11.17
C LEU A 19 0.63 -1.91 -11.85
N MET A 20 -0.36 -1.21 -11.30
CA MET A 20 -1.70 -1.07 -11.91
C MET A 20 -1.68 -0.37 -13.28
N GLN A 21 -0.63 0.37 -13.61
CA GLN A 21 -0.44 0.95 -14.95
C GLN A 21 -0.11 -0.09 -16.03
N VAL A 22 0.40 -1.27 -15.65
CA VAL A 22 0.93 -2.27 -16.58
C VAL A 22 0.31 -3.65 -16.44
N GLU A 23 -0.35 -3.97 -15.33
CA GLU A 23 -1.04 -5.23 -15.09
C GLU A 23 -2.38 -5.03 -14.35
N LYS A 24 -3.31 -5.99 -14.52
CA LYS A 24 -4.61 -5.96 -13.83
C LYS A 24 -4.41 -6.08 -12.33
N PHE A 25 -5.19 -5.33 -11.54
CA PHE A 25 -5.11 -5.33 -10.09
C PHE A 25 -5.17 -6.74 -9.48
N ASP A 26 -6.06 -7.60 -9.99
CA ASP A 26 -6.24 -8.96 -9.48
C ASP A 26 -5.00 -9.85 -9.65
N SER A 27 -4.17 -9.57 -10.66
CA SER A 27 -2.92 -10.29 -10.93
C SER A 27 -1.73 -9.80 -10.08
N ILE A 28 -1.82 -8.60 -9.49
CA ILE A 28 -0.76 -8.05 -8.66
C ILE A 28 -0.67 -8.82 -7.34
N SER A 29 0.53 -9.26 -6.97
CA SER A 29 0.84 -9.87 -5.68
C SER A 29 1.54 -8.90 -4.72
N LEU A 30 1.41 -9.13 -3.41
CA LEU A 30 2.16 -8.38 -2.39
C LEU A 30 3.68 -8.51 -2.56
N THR A 31 4.17 -9.62 -3.13
CA THR A 31 5.58 -9.81 -3.42
C THR A 31 6.05 -8.88 -4.54
N GLN A 32 5.26 -8.71 -5.61
CA GLN A 32 5.55 -7.74 -6.68
C GLN A 32 5.58 -6.31 -6.13
N ILE A 33 4.60 -5.95 -5.29
CA ILE A 33 4.53 -4.63 -4.65
C ILE A 33 5.76 -4.39 -3.78
N ALA A 34 6.12 -5.34 -2.90
CA ALA A 34 7.30 -5.22 -2.03
C ALA A 34 8.59 -5.06 -2.84
N LYS A 35 8.75 -5.85 -3.92
CA LYS A 35 9.90 -5.76 -4.83
C LYS A 35 9.96 -4.39 -5.50
N ARG A 36 8.84 -3.90 -6.06
CA ARG A 36 8.78 -2.61 -6.74
C ARG A 36 8.99 -1.43 -5.79
N ALA A 37 8.52 -1.53 -4.55
CA ALA A 37 8.72 -0.52 -3.51
C ALA A 37 10.14 -0.56 -2.91
N GLU A 38 10.95 -1.56 -3.25
CA GLU A 38 12.28 -1.82 -2.69
C GLU A 38 12.25 -1.98 -1.15
N VAL A 39 11.26 -2.72 -0.65
CA VAL A 39 11.10 -3.03 0.77
C VAL A 39 11.02 -4.54 0.99
N SER A 40 11.35 -4.99 2.20
CA SER A 40 11.15 -6.40 2.53
C SER A 40 9.66 -6.73 2.64
N ARG A 41 9.28 -7.97 2.30
CA ARG A 41 7.91 -8.47 2.52
C ARG A 41 7.46 -8.28 3.97
N MET A 42 8.37 -8.51 4.94
CA MET A 42 8.09 -8.28 6.36
C MET A 42 7.72 -6.81 6.64
N SER A 43 8.40 -5.85 6.02
CA SER A 43 8.06 -4.44 6.17
C SER A 43 6.71 -4.10 5.55
N LEU A 44 6.39 -4.69 4.39
CA LEU A 44 5.05 -4.56 3.80
C LEU A 44 3.98 -5.10 4.73
N TYR A 45 4.13 -6.34 5.23
CA TYR A 45 3.13 -6.99 6.09
C TYR A 45 2.91 -6.30 7.43
N ARG A 46 3.90 -5.56 7.94
CA ARG A 46 3.71 -4.69 9.12
C ARG A 46 2.79 -3.49 8.87
N ASN A 47 2.64 -3.08 7.61
CA ASN A 47 1.83 -1.92 7.23
C ASN A 47 0.49 -2.31 6.63
N TYR A 48 0.43 -3.41 5.86
CA TYR A 48 -0.76 -3.80 5.12
C TYR A 48 -0.96 -5.31 5.13
N LYS A 49 -2.21 -5.75 5.29
CA LYS A 49 -2.57 -7.18 5.28
C LYS A 49 -2.83 -7.71 3.87
N SER A 50 -3.26 -6.84 2.96
CA SER A 50 -3.57 -7.19 1.56
C SER A 50 -3.37 -5.99 0.62
N LYS A 51 -3.50 -6.19 -0.68
CA LYS A 51 -3.43 -5.08 -1.67
C LYS A 51 -4.67 -4.19 -1.63
N GLU A 52 -5.81 -4.74 -1.23
CA GLU A 52 -7.06 -4.01 -1.00
C GLU A 52 -6.93 -3.10 0.24
N ASP A 53 -6.20 -3.53 1.27
CA ASP A 53 -5.90 -2.73 2.46
C ASP A 53 -5.08 -1.48 2.10
N ILE A 54 -4.11 -1.61 1.18
CA ILE A 54 -3.36 -0.47 0.62
C ILE A 54 -4.31 0.53 -0.04
N LEU A 55 -5.20 0.05 -0.93
CA LEU A 55 -6.19 0.92 -1.58
C LEU A 55 -7.13 1.57 -0.59
N LYS A 56 -7.62 0.83 0.41
CA LYS A 56 -8.51 1.37 1.46
C LYS A 56 -7.85 2.53 2.20
N VAL A 57 -6.58 2.38 2.58
CA VAL A 57 -5.82 3.44 3.26
C VAL A 57 -5.62 4.65 2.35
N ILE A 58 -5.36 4.45 1.06
CA ILE A 58 -5.26 5.54 0.09
C ILE A 58 -6.62 6.26 -0.05
N PHE A 59 -7.71 5.51 -0.23
CA PHE A 59 -9.05 6.08 -0.37
C PHE A 59 -9.48 6.84 0.87
N GLN A 60 -9.23 6.34 2.08
CA GLN A 60 -9.50 7.06 3.33
C GLN A 60 -8.73 8.38 3.39
N ARG A 61 -7.48 8.40 2.92
CA ARG A 61 -6.66 9.61 2.89
C ARG A 61 -7.16 10.63 1.89
N LEU A 62 -7.56 10.19 0.70
CA LEU A 62 -8.01 11.07 -0.38
C LEU A 62 -9.43 11.59 -0.16
N SER A 63 -10.32 10.77 0.37
CA SER A 63 -11.72 11.14 0.62
C SER A 63 -11.90 12.05 1.84
N GLY A 64 -10.85 12.28 2.63
CA GLY A 64 -10.95 12.93 3.95
C GLY A 64 -11.82 12.15 4.95
N TYR A 65 -12.29 10.95 4.57
CA TYR A 65 -13.21 10.15 5.35
C TYR A 65 -12.45 9.43 6.46
N ARG A 66 -12.36 10.07 7.61
CA ARG A 66 -12.09 9.39 8.87
C ARG A 66 -13.34 8.63 9.23
N GLY A 67 -13.40 7.36 8.81
CA GLY A 67 -14.54 6.51 9.08
C GLY A 67 -14.99 6.66 10.53
N SER A 68 -16.25 7.05 10.72
CA SER A 68 -16.92 6.98 12.01
C SER A 68 -16.80 5.55 12.49
N SER A 69 -15.94 5.32 13.48
CA SER A 69 -15.93 4.06 14.24
C SER A 69 -17.33 3.87 14.81
N SER A 70 -18.03 2.84 14.34
CA SER A 70 -18.95 2.08 15.20
C SER A 70 -18.13 1.01 15.90
#